data_AF-A0A939YVI8-F1
#
_entry.id   AF-A0A939YVI8-F1
#
_cell.length_a   1.000
_cell.length_b   1.000
_cell.length_c   1.000
_cell.angle_alpha   90.00
_cell.angle_beta   90.00
_cell.angle_gamma   90.00
#
_symmetry.space_group_name_H-M   'P 1'
#
loop_
_entity.id
_entity.type
_entity.pdbx_description
1 polymer ?
#
loop_
_entity_poly.entity_id
_entity_poly.type
_entity_poly.pdbx_seq_one_letter_code
_entity_poly.pdbx_strand_id
1 'polypeptide(L)'
;MADKNTAVILAAAGSGSRMGGGIPKQYRMCEGEPVLVKAARAFCAIREISCITAAVPAEDLAYCRELLDRAGLPQVTLTAGGATRQESVSNALRALPEEIGTVLVHDAARPFVTEDVIRRVLEALEEYPAAVPCVHPKSTIRTAEETLDRSTLYEVQTPQGFDRALLRKAFDFAERSGFAGTDEAGIAEYYLQNAPDAPKDVRVRITEGSYANYKITTPEDLPVNIRTGNGYDVHRLVPGRKLMLGCCEIPYEKGLLGHSDADVVAHAIADALLGAAALGDIGRHFPDSDPAYEGMAGSEILARTAKILQKAGFAIVNVDATLIAQKPKIAPYAQQMTENTANALGIPASAVSIKATTEEGLGFTGDGSAMACLATASVK
;
A
#
# COMPACT_ATOMS: atom_id res chain seq x y z
N MET A 1 -21.26 32.99 -16.87
CA MET A 1 -21.21 32.26 -15.58
C MET A 1 -19.82 32.50 -15.03
N ALA A 2 -19.70 33.02 -13.81
CA ALA A 2 -18.40 33.45 -13.31
C ALA A 2 -17.48 32.23 -13.11
N ASP A 3 -16.32 32.25 -13.77
CA ASP A 3 -15.16 31.38 -13.50
C ASP A 3 -14.82 31.44 -12.00
N LYS A 4 -15.49 30.64 -11.16
CA LYS A 4 -15.06 30.48 -9.77
C LYS A 4 -13.84 29.56 -9.79
N ASN A 5 -12.66 30.16 -9.64
CA ASN A 5 -11.43 29.41 -9.45
C ASN A 5 -11.60 28.47 -8.26
N THR A 6 -11.41 27.17 -8.51
CA THR A 6 -11.55 26.13 -7.49
C THR A 6 -10.19 25.79 -6.90
N ALA A 7 -10.12 25.69 -5.58
CA ALA A 7 -8.95 25.15 -4.88
C ALA A 7 -9.26 23.84 -4.17
N VAL A 8 -8.24 23.02 -3.97
CA VAL A 8 -8.29 21.81 -3.14
C VAL A 8 -7.39 21.98 -1.92
N ILE A 9 -7.92 21.67 -0.75
CA ILE A 9 -7.16 21.51 0.48
C ILE A 9 -7.08 20.01 0.79
N LEU A 10 -5.86 19.46 0.77
CA LEU A 10 -5.58 18.09 1.21
C LEU A 10 -5.25 18.11 2.71
N ALA A 11 -6.14 17.57 3.53
CA ALA A 11 -5.92 17.41 4.97
C ALA A 11 -4.97 16.23 5.22
N ALA A 12 -3.72 16.53 5.56
CA ALA A 12 -2.63 15.57 5.75
C ALA A 12 -1.83 15.77 7.05
N ALA A 13 -2.26 16.65 7.95
CA ALA A 13 -1.57 16.98 9.20
C ALA A 13 -1.78 15.97 10.35
N GLY A 14 -2.60 14.93 10.14
CA GLY A 14 -2.90 13.96 11.19
C GLY A 14 -1.74 12.99 11.47
N SER A 15 -1.54 12.63 12.74
CA SER A 15 -0.48 11.73 13.19
C SER A 15 -0.69 10.24 12.83
N GLY A 16 -1.90 9.85 12.45
CA GLY A 16 -2.18 8.48 11.98
C GLY A 16 -2.02 7.40 13.05
N SER A 17 -2.21 7.71 14.34
CA SER A 17 -1.93 6.84 15.49
C SER A 17 -2.50 5.40 15.40
N ARG A 18 -3.62 5.20 14.69
CA ARG A 18 -4.25 3.88 14.50
C ARG A 18 -3.52 2.95 13.51
N MET A 19 -2.58 3.46 12.72
CA MET A 19 -1.83 2.66 11.72
C MET A 19 -0.65 1.88 12.30
N GLY A 20 -0.18 2.24 13.52
CA GLY A 20 1.04 1.68 14.11
C GLY A 20 2.30 1.90 13.26
N GLY A 21 3.44 1.32 13.66
CA GLY A 21 4.63 1.20 12.79
C GLY A 21 5.44 2.48 12.51
N GLY A 22 5.24 3.57 13.24
CA GLY A 22 6.09 4.77 13.22
C GLY A 22 6.01 5.67 11.98
N ILE A 23 5.51 5.18 10.84
CA ILE A 23 5.30 5.96 9.61
C ILE A 23 3.84 6.46 9.55
N PRO A 24 3.61 7.79 9.53
CA PRO A 24 2.29 8.37 9.35
C PRO A 24 1.60 7.87 8.08
N LYS A 25 0.26 7.72 8.17
CA LYS A 25 -0.54 7.05 7.15
C LYS A 25 -0.47 7.69 5.76
N GLN A 26 -0.36 9.01 5.72
CA GLN A 26 -0.23 9.81 4.50
C GLN A 26 1.07 9.55 3.73
N TYR A 27 2.09 8.98 4.37
CA TYR A 27 3.38 8.66 3.74
C TYR A 27 3.55 7.18 3.43
N ARG A 28 2.59 6.33 3.81
CA ARG A 28 2.65 4.91 3.50
C ARG A 28 2.44 4.66 2.02
N MET A 29 3.07 3.61 1.51
CA MET A 29 2.93 3.18 0.13
C MET A 29 1.57 2.52 -0.09
N CYS A 30 0.87 2.96 -1.12
CA CYS A 30 -0.40 2.46 -1.61
C CYS A 30 -0.27 2.28 -3.12
N GLU A 31 -0.28 1.02 -3.59
CA GLU A 31 -0.11 0.68 -5.02
C GLU A 31 1.14 1.28 -5.68
N GLY A 32 2.24 1.39 -4.92
CA GLY A 32 3.51 1.90 -5.45
C GLY A 32 3.70 3.42 -5.34
N GLU A 33 2.74 4.15 -4.77
CA GLU A 33 2.87 5.59 -4.49
C GLU A 33 2.52 5.92 -3.02
N PRO A 34 3.13 6.95 -2.40
CA PRO A 34 2.66 7.42 -1.10
C PRO A 34 1.20 7.87 -1.14
N VAL A 35 0.43 7.57 -0.09
CA VAL A 35 -1.00 7.91 0.01
C VAL A 35 -1.29 9.39 -0.31
N LEU A 36 -0.49 10.32 0.21
CA LEU A 36 -0.60 11.76 -0.09
C LEU A 36 -0.42 12.07 -1.58
N VAL A 37 0.59 11.46 -2.23
CA VAL A 37 0.86 11.66 -3.66
C VAL A 37 -0.32 11.19 -4.48
N LYS A 38 -0.82 9.98 -4.18
CA LYS A 38 -1.90 9.36 -4.92
C LYS A 38 -3.19 10.19 -4.82
N ALA A 39 -3.52 10.68 -3.61
CA ALA A 39 -4.63 11.62 -3.41
C ALA A 39 -4.43 12.94 -4.18
N ALA A 40 -3.25 13.56 -4.10
CA ALA A 40 -2.96 14.81 -4.80
C ALA A 40 -3.04 14.69 -6.32
N ARG A 41 -2.55 13.57 -6.87
CA ARG A 41 -2.54 13.29 -8.31
C ARG A 41 -3.95 13.25 -8.88
N ALA A 42 -4.92 12.70 -8.14
CA ALA A 42 -6.32 12.65 -8.58
C ALA A 42 -6.90 14.05 -8.86
N PHE A 43 -6.55 15.05 -8.05
CA PHE A 43 -6.99 16.44 -8.27
C PHE A 43 -6.16 17.18 -9.31
N CYS A 44 -4.87 16.88 -9.43
CA CYS A 44 -4.01 17.49 -10.47
C CYS A 44 -4.48 17.17 -11.90
N ALA A 45 -5.26 16.10 -12.08
CA ALA A 45 -5.82 15.72 -13.37
C ALA A 45 -7.08 16.52 -13.77
N ILE A 46 -7.67 17.30 -12.85
CA ILE A 46 -8.95 18.00 -13.07
C ILE A 46 -8.70 19.44 -13.51
N ARG A 47 -9.15 19.79 -14.71
CA ARG A 47 -8.90 21.10 -15.34
C ARG A 47 -9.49 22.28 -14.57
N GLU A 48 -10.63 22.07 -13.90
CA GLU A 48 -11.36 23.07 -13.14
C GLU A 48 -10.63 23.49 -11.85
N ILE A 49 -9.62 22.71 -11.44
CA ILE A 49 -8.87 22.93 -10.21
C ILE A 49 -7.66 23.80 -10.52
N SER A 50 -7.72 25.03 -10.02
CA SER A 50 -6.70 26.06 -10.24
C SER A 50 -5.57 26.05 -9.20
N CYS A 51 -5.83 25.49 -8.01
CA CYS A 51 -4.89 25.51 -6.89
C CYS A 51 -5.06 24.25 -6.03
N ILE A 52 -3.95 23.67 -5.59
CA ILE A 52 -3.97 22.53 -4.66
C ILE A 52 -2.95 22.82 -3.56
N THR A 53 -3.40 22.77 -2.31
CA THR A 53 -2.53 22.88 -1.14
C THR A 53 -2.71 21.68 -0.22
N ALA A 54 -1.62 21.16 0.35
CA ALA A 54 -1.67 20.14 1.39
C ALA A 54 -1.31 20.73 2.75
N ALA A 55 -2.22 20.58 3.71
CA ALA A 55 -1.96 20.89 5.11
C ALA A 55 -1.23 19.71 5.75
N VAL A 56 0.05 19.87 6.08
CA VAL A 56 0.94 18.80 6.61
C VAL A 56 1.54 19.24 7.95
N PRO A 57 2.06 18.32 8.80
CA PRO A 57 2.78 18.71 10.00
C PRO A 57 3.93 19.67 9.68
N ALA A 58 4.17 20.67 10.53
CA ALA A 58 5.16 21.71 10.26
C ALA A 58 6.58 21.14 10.09
N GLU A 59 6.90 20.12 10.87
CA GLU A 59 8.13 19.35 10.82
C GLU A 59 8.32 18.56 9.51
N ASP A 60 7.22 18.22 8.83
CA ASP A 60 7.24 17.39 7.63
C ASP A 60 7.22 18.20 6.32
N LEU A 61 7.19 19.53 6.39
CA LEU A 61 7.10 20.39 5.20
C LEU A 61 8.18 20.09 4.15
N ALA A 62 9.44 19.99 4.58
CA ALA A 62 10.57 19.71 3.69
C ALA A 62 10.47 18.31 3.07
N TYR A 63 10.11 17.31 3.89
CA TYR A 63 9.93 15.93 3.44
C TYR A 63 8.79 15.81 2.42
N CYS A 64 7.64 16.46 2.69
CA CYS A 64 6.50 16.45 1.79
C CYS A 64 6.80 17.14 0.46
N ARG A 65 7.57 18.23 0.47
CA ARG A 65 8.00 18.93 -0.76
C ARG A 65 8.83 17.99 -1.63
N GLU A 66 9.85 17.35 -1.05
CA GLU A 66 10.69 16.38 -1.75
C GLU A 66 9.87 15.21 -2.31
N LEU A 67 8.93 14.68 -1.52
CA LEU A 67 8.06 13.58 -1.91
C LEU A 67 7.14 13.96 -3.09
N LEU A 68 6.59 15.18 -3.11
CA LEU A 68 5.79 15.69 -4.23
C LEU A 68 6.65 15.99 -5.48
N ASP A 69 7.87 16.52 -5.30
CA ASP A 69 8.79 16.79 -6.42
C ASP A 69 9.22 15.51 -7.13
N ARG A 70 9.62 14.49 -6.36
CA ARG A 70 9.97 13.16 -6.91
C ARG A 70 8.81 12.52 -7.65
N ALA A 71 7.57 12.82 -7.23
CA ALA A 71 6.35 12.33 -7.87
C ALA A 71 5.90 13.15 -9.08
N GLY A 72 6.63 14.22 -9.44
CA GLY A 72 6.29 15.10 -10.56
C GLY A 72 5.08 16.00 -10.27
N LEU A 73 4.86 16.40 -9.02
CA LEU A 73 3.76 17.27 -8.58
C LEU A 73 4.28 18.59 -7.95
N PRO A 74 5.13 19.38 -8.65
CA PRO A 74 5.64 20.65 -8.14
C PRO A 74 4.56 21.69 -7.83
N GLN A 75 3.42 21.61 -8.52
CA GLN A 75 2.30 22.55 -8.41
C GLN A 75 1.50 22.45 -7.10
N VAL A 76 1.63 21.35 -6.36
CA VAL A 76 0.95 21.18 -5.07
C VAL A 76 1.71 21.97 -4.01
N THR A 77 1.09 23.01 -3.47
CA THR A 77 1.69 23.83 -2.40
C THR A 77 1.52 23.16 -1.04
N LEU A 78 2.27 23.62 -0.04
CA LEU A 78 2.20 23.10 1.33
C LEU A 78 1.83 24.21 2.30
N THR A 79 1.06 23.85 3.33
CA THR A 79 0.73 24.73 4.45
C THR A 79 0.98 23.97 5.75
N ALA A 80 1.55 24.64 6.74
CA ALA A 80 1.70 24.07 8.07
C ALA A 80 0.32 23.83 8.70
N GLY A 81 0.08 22.60 9.16
CA GLY A 81 -1.09 22.22 9.93
C GLY A 81 -1.14 22.91 11.31
N GLY A 82 -2.28 22.77 11.97
CA GLY A 82 -2.48 23.20 13.36
C GLY A 82 -2.48 22.02 14.33
N ALA A 83 -2.85 22.27 15.59
CA ALA A 83 -2.94 21.22 16.62
C ALA A 83 -4.11 20.25 16.36
N THR A 84 -5.14 20.72 15.65
CA THR A 84 -6.31 19.91 15.26
C THR A 84 -6.45 19.80 13.75
N ARG A 85 -7.23 18.81 13.29
CA ARG A 85 -7.62 18.69 11.86
C ARG A 85 -8.34 19.97 11.40
N GLN A 86 -9.25 20.48 12.22
CA GLN A 86 -10.00 21.71 11.97
C GLN A 86 -9.07 22.92 11.78
N GLU A 87 -8.10 23.12 12.69
CA GLU A 87 -7.11 24.19 12.55
C GLU A 87 -6.24 24.04 11.30
N SER A 88 -5.85 22.81 10.97
CA SER A 88 -5.02 22.53 9.79
C SER A 88 -5.73 22.95 8.50
N VAL A 89 -7.02 22.61 8.37
CA VAL A 89 -7.83 23.01 7.21
C VAL A 89 -8.09 24.53 7.23
N SER A 90 -8.36 25.12 8.41
CA SER A 90 -8.55 26.57 8.55
C SER A 90 -7.31 27.37 8.13
N ASN A 91 -6.11 26.93 8.53
CA ASN A 91 -4.85 27.55 8.13
C ASN A 91 -4.65 27.48 6.61
N ALA A 92 -4.91 26.33 6.00
CA ALA A 92 -4.85 26.17 4.55
C ALA A 92 -5.88 27.06 3.84
N LEU A 93 -7.12 27.15 4.33
CA LEU A 93 -8.18 27.99 3.78
C LEU A 93 -7.82 29.49 3.79
N ARG A 94 -7.17 29.96 4.86
CA ARG A 94 -6.66 31.33 5.00
C ARG A 94 -5.51 31.61 4.04
N ALA A 95 -4.70 30.61 3.73
CA ALA A 95 -3.56 30.73 2.82
C ALA A 95 -3.93 30.68 1.32
N LEU A 96 -5.18 30.34 0.97
CA LEU A 96 -5.60 30.28 -0.42
C LEU A 96 -5.64 31.68 -1.08
N PRO A 97 -5.29 31.80 -2.39
CA PRO A 97 -5.36 33.06 -3.13
C PRO A 97 -6.76 33.69 -3.10
N GLU A 98 -6.89 35.01 -3.06
CA GLU A 98 -8.18 35.71 -2.88
C GLU A 98 -9.21 35.42 -3.98
N GLU A 99 -8.75 35.14 -5.20
CA GLU A 99 -9.55 34.80 -6.37
C GLU A 99 -10.27 33.45 -6.27
N ILE A 100 -9.90 32.60 -5.32
CA ILE A 100 -10.57 31.32 -5.09
C ILE A 100 -11.97 31.54 -4.52
N GLY A 101 -12.98 31.16 -5.29
CA GLY A 101 -14.40 31.21 -4.89
C GLY A 101 -14.94 29.89 -4.36
N THR A 102 -14.37 28.77 -4.81
CA THR A 102 -14.82 27.41 -4.48
C THR A 102 -13.68 26.62 -3.84
N VAL A 103 -13.97 25.88 -2.78
CA VAL A 103 -12.99 25.08 -2.06
C VAL A 103 -13.48 23.65 -1.92
N LEU A 104 -12.67 22.70 -2.35
CA LEU A 104 -12.81 21.29 -2.02
C LEU A 104 -11.86 20.95 -0.87
N VAL A 105 -12.37 20.32 0.19
CA VAL A 105 -11.55 19.78 1.27
C VAL A 105 -11.56 18.26 1.19
N HIS A 106 -10.37 17.67 1.10
CA HIS A 106 -10.20 16.24 0.91
C HIS A 106 -9.25 15.64 1.94
N ASP A 107 -9.62 14.46 2.45
CA ASP A 107 -8.74 13.70 3.34
C ASP A 107 -7.63 13.06 2.50
N ALA A 108 -6.37 13.43 2.70
CA ALA A 108 -5.27 12.80 1.96
C ALA A 108 -5.22 11.27 2.14
N ALA A 109 -5.83 10.74 3.20
CA ALA A 109 -5.99 9.32 3.46
C ALA A 109 -7.07 8.62 2.60
N ARG A 110 -7.70 9.30 1.63
CA ARG A 110 -8.62 8.71 0.65
C ARG A 110 -8.00 8.72 -0.76
N PRO A 111 -6.97 7.91 -1.03
CA PRO A 111 -6.24 7.97 -2.29
C PRO A 111 -7.00 7.38 -3.50
N PHE A 112 -8.24 6.93 -3.31
CA PHE A 112 -9.04 6.23 -4.32
C PHE A 112 -10.22 7.07 -4.84
N VAL A 113 -10.20 8.38 -4.57
CA VAL A 113 -11.17 9.30 -5.16
C VAL A 113 -11.08 9.25 -6.69
N THR A 114 -12.22 9.12 -7.36
CA THR A 114 -12.29 9.11 -8.82
C THR A 114 -12.71 10.49 -9.35
N GLU A 115 -12.37 10.76 -10.60
CA GLU A 115 -12.80 11.97 -11.31
C GLU A 115 -14.33 12.15 -11.25
N ASP A 116 -15.11 11.08 -11.43
CA ASP A 116 -16.57 11.14 -11.34
C ASP A 116 -17.08 11.66 -9.99
N VAL A 117 -16.49 11.21 -8.88
CA VAL A 117 -16.87 11.70 -7.54
C VAL A 117 -16.53 13.18 -7.40
N ILE A 118 -15.36 13.61 -7.89
CA ILE A 118 -14.94 15.02 -7.85
C ILE A 118 -15.89 15.88 -8.69
N ARG A 119 -16.20 15.45 -9.92
CA ARG A 119 -17.07 16.18 -10.85
C ARG A 119 -18.49 16.33 -10.32
N ARG A 120 -19.09 15.27 -9.75
CA ARG A 120 -20.42 15.37 -9.13
C ARG A 120 -20.48 16.39 -7.99
N VAL A 121 -19.41 16.51 -7.20
CA VAL A 121 -19.31 17.54 -6.16
C VAL A 121 -19.21 18.93 -6.80
N LEU A 122 -18.36 19.12 -7.81
CA LEU A 122 -18.23 20.39 -8.52
C LEU A 122 -19.53 20.84 -9.20
N GLU A 123 -20.20 19.93 -9.90
CA GLU A 123 -21.50 20.18 -10.54
C GLU A 123 -22.56 20.61 -9.51
N ALA A 124 -22.60 19.95 -8.35
CA ALA A 124 -23.50 20.37 -7.27
C ALA A 124 -23.17 21.77 -6.73
N LEU A 125 -21.91 22.21 -6.80
CA LEU A 125 -21.51 23.55 -6.34
C LEU A 125 -21.91 24.68 -7.30
N GLU A 126 -22.37 24.36 -8.51
CA GLU A 126 -22.95 25.34 -9.42
C GLU A 126 -24.33 25.82 -8.91
N GLU A 127 -25.06 24.95 -8.21
CA GLU A 127 -26.41 25.23 -7.69
C GLU A 127 -26.45 25.45 -6.18
N TYR A 128 -25.57 24.77 -5.43
CA TYR A 128 -25.59 24.75 -3.96
C TYR A 128 -24.27 25.25 -3.39
N PRO A 129 -24.26 26.03 -2.30
CA PRO A 129 -23.02 26.56 -1.75
C PRO A 129 -22.23 25.54 -0.91
N ALA A 130 -22.72 24.32 -0.74
CA ALA A 130 -22.03 23.23 -0.05
C ALA A 130 -22.53 21.88 -0.57
N ALA A 131 -21.61 20.95 -0.82
CA ALA A 131 -21.92 19.61 -1.31
C ALA A 131 -20.96 18.55 -0.74
N VAL A 132 -21.49 17.36 -0.44
CA VAL A 132 -20.72 16.25 0.14
C VAL A 132 -21.06 14.93 -0.57
N PRO A 133 -20.06 14.12 -0.94
CA PRO A 133 -20.29 12.79 -1.49
C PRO A 133 -20.60 11.81 -0.37
N CYS A 134 -21.65 11.01 -0.54
CA CYS A 134 -22.06 10.00 0.43
C CYS A 134 -22.33 8.65 -0.24
N VAL A 135 -22.16 7.58 0.54
CA VAL A 135 -22.67 6.24 0.21
C VAL A 135 -23.56 5.75 1.34
N HIS A 136 -24.45 4.80 1.07
CA HIS A 136 -25.19 4.15 2.15
C HIS A 136 -24.33 3.11 2.88
N PRO A 137 -24.51 2.91 4.19
CA PRO A 137 -23.81 1.85 4.90
C PRO A 137 -24.15 0.45 4.36
N LYS A 138 -23.12 -0.37 4.12
CA LYS A 138 -23.30 -1.79 3.76
C LYS A 138 -23.62 -2.65 4.97
N SER A 139 -22.95 -2.37 6.09
CA SER A 139 -23.10 -3.10 7.34
C SER A 139 -24.32 -2.61 8.13
N THR A 140 -24.91 -3.50 8.93
CA THR A 140 -25.92 -3.09 9.92
C THR A 140 -25.26 -2.20 10.97
N ILE A 141 -25.79 -1.00 11.16
CA ILE A 141 -25.32 -0.04 12.17
C ILE A 141 -26.28 -0.09 13.36
N ARG A 142 -25.72 -0.09 14.57
CA ARG A 142 -26.49 -0.03 15.82
C ARG A 142 -25.82 0.91 16.81
N THR A 143 -26.61 1.52 17.69
CA THR A 143 -26.12 2.06 18.95
C THR A 143 -25.93 0.93 19.96
N ALA A 144 -25.57 1.26 21.20
CA ALA A 144 -25.52 0.27 22.27
C ALA A 144 -26.91 -0.33 22.57
N GLU A 145 -27.97 0.42 22.26
CA GLU A 145 -29.36 0.10 22.61
C GLU A 145 -30.13 -0.50 21.43
N GLU A 146 -29.97 0.04 20.21
CA GLU A 146 -30.84 -0.33 19.09
C GLU A 146 -30.14 -0.37 17.73
N THR A 147 -30.70 -1.15 16.81
CA THR A 147 -30.28 -1.18 15.40
C THR A 147 -30.91 0.00 14.66
N LEU A 148 -30.08 0.81 14.00
CA LEU A 148 -30.54 1.96 13.24
C LEU A 148 -31.04 1.54 11.85
N ASP A 149 -32.02 2.28 11.32
CA ASP A 149 -32.46 2.12 9.93
C ASP A 149 -31.39 2.68 8.98
N ARG A 150 -30.53 1.79 8.48
CA ARG A 150 -29.44 2.13 7.55
C ARG A 150 -29.90 2.82 6.26
N SER A 151 -31.18 2.73 5.87
CA SER A 151 -31.68 3.41 4.67
C SER A 151 -31.74 4.94 4.83
N THR A 152 -31.79 5.40 6.08
CA THR A 152 -31.77 6.82 6.45
C THR A 152 -30.37 7.36 6.70
N LEU A 153 -29.36 6.47 6.70
CA LEU A 153 -27.98 6.80 7.06
C LEU A 153 -27.10 6.94 5.84
N TYR A 154 -26.09 7.78 5.98
CA TYR A 154 -25.06 8.03 4.99
C TYR A 154 -23.67 7.95 5.63
N GLU A 155 -22.75 7.30 4.93
CA GLU A 155 -21.32 7.39 5.18
C GLU A 155 -20.76 8.56 4.36
N VAL A 156 -20.39 9.63 5.06
CA VAL A 156 -19.84 10.83 4.43
C VAL A 156 -18.42 10.57 3.94
N GLN A 157 -18.14 11.02 2.72
CA GLN A 157 -16.85 10.95 2.07
C GLN A 157 -16.29 12.35 1.80
N THR A 158 -15.06 12.39 1.29
CA THR A 158 -14.44 13.62 0.76
C THR A 158 -14.01 13.34 -0.69
N PRO A 159 -13.88 14.35 -1.57
CA PRO A 159 -13.85 15.79 -1.30
C PRO A 159 -15.20 16.36 -0.88
N GLN A 160 -15.21 17.23 0.12
CA GLN A 160 -16.36 18.05 0.49
C GLN A 160 -16.19 19.43 -0.14
N GLY A 161 -17.20 19.89 -0.86
CA GLY A 161 -17.15 21.13 -1.62
C GLY A 161 -17.93 22.25 -0.95
N PHE A 162 -17.39 23.46 -1.02
CA PHE A 162 -18.01 24.64 -0.42
C PHE A 162 -17.73 25.92 -1.22
N ASP A 163 -18.68 26.85 -1.20
CA ASP A 163 -18.39 28.25 -1.43
C ASP A 163 -17.44 28.75 -0.32
N ARG A 164 -16.34 29.39 -0.72
CA ARG A 164 -15.27 29.80 0.19
C ARG A 164 -15.77 30.74 1.29
N ALA A 165 -16.66 31.68 0.95
CA ALA A 165 -17.14 32.66 1.91
C ALA A 165 -18.00 32.00 2.98
N LEU A 166 -18.84 31.04 2.59
CA LEU A 166 -19.62 30.22 3.52
C LEU A 166 -18.70 29.41 4.45
N LEU A 167 -17.71 28.70 3.88
CA LEU A 167 -16.81 27.87 4.66
C LEU A 167 -16.01 28.69 5.68
N ARG A 168 -15.49 29.86 5.28
CA ARG A 168 -14.77 30.76 6.19
C ARG A 168 -15.64 31.21 7.36
N LYS A 169 -16.87 31.65 7.09
CA LYS A 169 -17.81 32.03 8.15
C LYS A 169 -18.10 30.86 9.09
N ALA A 170 -18.21 29.65 8.55
CA ALA A 170 -18.46 28.47 9.34
C ALA A 170 -17.31 28.14 10.29
N PHE A 171 -16.06 28.20 9.81
CA PHE A 171 -14.88 28.08 10.67
C PHE A 171 -14.81 29.16 11.75
N ASP A 172 -15.00 30.44 11.39
CA ASP A 172 -14.96 31.56 12.34
C ASP A 172 -16.06 31.44 13.42
N PHE A 173 -17.24 30.95 13.05
CA PHE A 173 -18.33 30.72 13.99
C PHE A 173 -18.05 29.53 14.90
N ALA A 174 -17.57 28.41 14.36
CA ALA A 174 -17.21 27.23 15.14
C ALA A 174 -16.10 27.55 16.15
N GLU A 175 -15.06 28.29 15.75
CA GLU A 175 -13.96 28.73 16.62
C GLU A 175 -14.48 29.59 17.78
N ARG A 176 -15.29 30.62 17.49
CA ARG A 176 -15.90 31.49 18.53
C ARG A 176 -16.85 30.76 19.46
N SER A 177 -17.50 29.70 18.97
CA SER A 177 -18.47 28.92 19.72
C SER A 177 -17.84 27.72 20.46
N GLY A 178 -16.54 27.49 20.28
CA GLY A 178 -15.85 26.31 20.82
C GLY A 178 -16.34 24.98 20.23
N PHE A 179 -16.96 25.00 19.05
CA PHE A 179 -17.47 23.80 18.40
C PHE A 179 -16.35 23.10 17.61
N ALA A 180 -16.24 21.79 17.82
CA ALA A 180 -15.32 20.93 17.11
C ALA A 180 -16.10 19.99 16.18
N GLY A 181 -16.03 20.25 14.88
CA GLY A 181 -16.66 19.40 13.88
C GLY A 181 -15.84 18.14 13.59
N THR A 182 -16.51 17.06 13.21
CA THR A 182 -15.85 15.82 12.77
C THR A 182 -15.28 15.93 11.35
N ASP A 183 -15.85 16.82 10.54
CA ASP A 183 -15.50 17.15 9.16
C ASP A 183 -16.00 18.57 8.81
N GLU A 184 -15.69 19.04 7.60
CA GLU A 184 -16.05 20.39 7.16
C GLU A 184 -17.56 20.54 6.95
N ALA A 185 -18.23 19.47 6.53
CA ALA A 185 -19.68 19.42 6.41
C ALA A 185 -20.37 19.69 7.74
N GLY A 186 -19.96 19.01 8.82
CA GLY A 186 -20.51 19.23 10.15
C GLY A 186 -20.25 20.64 10.69
N ILE A 187 -19.11 21.25 10.35
CA ILE A 187 -18.82 22.66 10.68
C ILE A 187 -19.79 23.59 9.92
N ALA A 188 -19.98 23.36 8.62
CA ALA A 188 -20.90 24.14 7.79
C ALA A 188 -22.35 24.00 8.25
N GLU A 189 -22.81 22.78 8.56
CA GLU A 189 -24.14 22.51 9.10
C GLU A 189 -24.36 23.20 10.45
N TYR A 190 -23.38 23.14 11.35
CA TYR A 190 -23.44 23.83 12.63
C TYR A 190 -23.62 25.34 12.45
N TYR A 191 -22.86 25.96 11.54
CA TYR A 191 -23.04 27.38 11.19
C TYR A 191 -24.43 27.64 10.61
N LEU A 192 -24.87 26.86 9.63
CA LEU A 192 -26.16 27.05 8.95
C LEU A 192 -27.36 26.93 9.90
N GLN A 193 -27.24 26.13 10.96
CA GLN A 193 -28.30 25.90 11.93
C GLN A 193 -28.30 26.89 13.11
N ASN A 194 -27.12 27.39 13.51
CA ASN A 194 -26.97 28.10 14.79
C ASN A 194 -26.54 29.56 14.65
N ALA A 195 -25.93 29.97 13.54
CA ALA A 195 -25.44 31.34 13.39
C ALA A 195 -26.57 32.31 13.02
N PRO A 196 -26.69 33.48 13.68
CA PRO A 196 -27.72 34.46 13.38
C PRO A 196 -27.69 35.02 11.95
N ASP A 197 -26.50 35.07 11.34
CA ASP A 197 -26.28 35.58 9.99
C ASP A 197 -26.29 34.48 8.91
N ALA A 198 -26.59 33.23 9.28
CA ALA A 198 -26.65 32.13 8.34
C ALA A 198 -27.88 32.22 7.40
N PRO A 199 -27.71 31.87 6.12
CA PRO A 199 -28.83 31.78 5.19
C PRO A 199 -29.77 30.63 5.56
N LYS A 200 -31.06 30.93 5.73
CA LYS A 200 -32.07 29.98 6.25
C LYS A 200 -32.44 28.86 5.29
N ASP A 201 -32.30 29.07 3.98
CA ASP A 201 -32.72 28.13 2.94
C ASP A 201 -31.55 27.33 2.34
N VAL A 202 -30.36 27.46 2.92
CA VAL A 202 -29.17 26.74 2.48
C VAL A 202 -28.96 25.49 3.32
N ARG A 203 -28.65 24.38 2.65
CA ARG A 203 -28.29 23.10 3.27
C ARG A 203 -27.07 22.51 2.55
N VAL A 204 -26.36 21.62 3.22
CA VAL A 204 -25.31 20.83 2.58
C VAL A 204 -25.95 19.79 1.66
N ARG A 205 -25.63 19.82 0.37
CA ARG A 205 -26.20 18.92 -0.64
C ARG A 205 -25.48 17.58 -0.61
N ILE A 206 -26.24 16.48 -0.57
CA ILE A 206 -25.68 15.14 -0.77
C ILE A 206 -25.52 14.88 -2.27
N THR A 207 -24.35 14.38 -2.65
CA THR A 207 -24.01 13.85 -3.98
C THR A 207 -23.64 12.38 -3.86
N GLU A 208 -23.68 11.64 -4.98
CA GLU A 208 -23.34 10.23 -4.98
C GLU A 208 -21.82 10.04 -4.82
N GLY A 209 -21.41 9.34 -3.77
CA GLY A 209 -20.02 8.94 -3.52
C GLY A 209 -19.63 7.66 -4.27
N SER A 210 -18.57 7.00 -3.79
CA SER A 210 -18.15 5.70 -4.32
C SER A 210 -17.65 4.80 -3.20
N TYR A 211 -18.07 3.54 -3.16
CA TYR A 211 -17.55 2.57 -2.19
C TYR A 211 -16.04 2.32 -2.38
N ALA A 212 -15.49 2.58 -3.56
CA ALA A 212 -14.05 2.50 -3.80
C ALA A 212 -13.29 3.68 -3.13
N ASN A 213 -13.96 4.80 -2.84
CA ASN A 213 -13.38 5.99 -2.20
C ASN A 213 -13.32 5.86 -0.66
N TYR A 214 -12.88 4.71 -0.17
CA TYR A 214 -12.75 4.46 1.26
C TYR A 214 -11.50 5.16 1.83
N LYS A 215 -11.52 5.40 3.15
CA LYS A 215 -10.45 6.10 3.86
C LYS A 215 -9.52 5.10 4.52
N ILE A 216 -8.23 5.17 4.19
CA ILE A 216 -7.18 4.43 4.89
C ILE A 216 -7.13 4.93 6.34
N THR A 217 -7.51 4.03 7.24
CA THR A 217 -7.64 4.27 8.67
C THR A 217 -6.85 3.25 9.48
N THR A 218 -6.85 1.99 9.05
CA THR A 218 -6.09 0.89 9.64
C THR A 218 -5.22 0.19 8.59
N PRO A 219 -4.22 -0.63 8.99
CA PRO A 219 -3.34 -1.32 8.05
C PRO A 219 -4.06 -2.20 7.03
N GLU A 220 -5.22 -2.75 7.40
CA GLU A 220 -6.05 -3.61 6.54
C GLU A 220 -6.70 -2.85 5.38
N ASP A 221 -6.80 -1.52 5.48
CA ASP A 221 -7.28 -0.67 4.39
C ASP A 221 -6.22 -0.46 3.30
N LEU A 222 -4.95 -0.81 3.53
CA LEU A 222 -3.94 -0.70 2.47
C LEU A 222 -4.11 -1.86 1.48
N PRO A 223 -4.13 -1.58 0.16
CA PRO A 223 -4.25 -2.62 -0.84
C PRO A 223 -3.06 -3.56 -0.74
N VAL A 224 -3.34 -4.86 -0.62
CA VAL A 224 -2.31 -5.90 -0.58
C VAL A 224 -1.76 -6.06 -1.99
N ASN A 225 -0.53 -5.60 -2.22
CA ASN A 225 0.12 -5.73 -3.51
C ASN A 225 0.97 -6.99 -3.54
N ILE A 226 0.37 -8.10 -3.98
CA ILE A 226 1.09 -9.38 -4.11
C ILE A 226 1.96 -9.32 -5.36
N ARG A 227 3.25 -9.59 -5.20
CA ARG A 227 4.20 -9.78 -6.30
C ARG A 227 4.59 -11.23 -6.40
N THR A 228 4.84 -11.68 -7.63
CA THR A 228 5.29 -13.04 -7.91
C THR A 228 6.67 -13.02 -8.56
N GLY A 229 7.47 -14.04 -8.28
CA GLY A 229 8.77 -14.24 -8.89
C GLY A 229 8.98 -15.71 -9.23
N ASN A 230 9.83 -15.94 -10.22
CA ASN A 230 10.23 -17.28 -10.66
C ASN A 230 11.73 -17.42 -10.53
N GLY A 231 12.18 -18.61 -10.17
CA GLY A 231 13.59 -18.95 -10.08
C GLY A 231 13.85 -20.29 -10.74
N TYR A 232 14.99 -20.41 -11.39
CA TYR A 232 15.44 -21.65 -12.02
C TYR A 232 16.91 -21.84 -11.69
N ASP A 233 17.27 -23.03 -11.23
CA ASP A 233 18.67 -23.39 -11.01
C ASP A 233 18.95 -24.82 -11.49
N VAL A 234 20.20 -25.10 -11.85
CA VAL A 234 20.66 -26.41 -12.33
C VAL A 234 22.10 -26.67 -11.89
N HIS A 235 22.33 -27.83 -11.29
CA HIS A 235 23.66 -28.27 -10.87
C HIS A 235 24.01 -29.63 -11.45
N ARG A 236 25.29 -29.79 -11.79
CA ARG A 236 25.85 -31.07 -12.24
C ARG A 236 25.93 -32.04 -11.07
N LEU A 237 25.63 -33.30 -11.33
CA LEU A 237 25.70 -34.37 -10.35
C LEU A 237 27.05 -35.11 -10.45
N VAL A 238 27.80 -35.21 -9.35
CA VAL A 238 29.15 -35.80 -9.32
C VAL A 238 29.33 -36.79 -8.15
N PRO A 239 30.18 -37.82 -8.29
CA PRO A 239 30.53 -38.70 -7.17
C PRO A 239 31.29 -37.95 -6.04
N GLY A 240 31.20 -38.47 -4.81
CA GLY A 240 32.01 -37.98 -3.68
C GLY A 240 31.52 -36.68 -3.04
N ARG A 241 30.33 -36.19 -3.40
CA ARG A 241 29.64 -35.07 -2.77
C ARG A 241 28.38 -35.56 -2.06
N LYS A 242 28.00 -34.87 -0.98
CA LYS A 242 26.67 -35.04 -0.35
C LYS A 242 25.60 -34.45 -1.27
N LEU A 243 24.44 -35.08 -1.33
CA LEU A 243 23.29 -34.54 -2.05
C LEU A 243 22.45 -33.70 -1.09
N MET A 244 22.55 -32.38 -1.21
CA MET A 244 21.73 -31.43 -0.47
C MET A 244 20.58 -30.97 -1.35
N LEU A 245 19.35 -31.12 -0.87
CA LEU A 245 18.14 -30.69 -1.57
C LEU A 245 17.12 -30.16 -0.56
N GLY A 246 16.62 -28.94 -0.76
CA GLY A 246 15.58 -28.34 0.09
C GLY A 246 15.98 -28.29 1.57
N CYS A 247 17.23 -27.94 1.84
CA CYS A 247 17.87 -27.90 3.15
C CYS A 247 17.92 -29.28 3.85
N CYS A 248 17.95 -30.38 3.07
CA CYS A 248 17.97 -31.75 3.58
C CYS A 248 19.10 -32.56 2.90
N GLU A 249 19.82 -33.37 3.68
CA GLU A 249 20.79 -34.33 3.13
C GLU A 249 20.06 -35.60 2.68
N ILE A 250 20.18 -35.94 1.40
CA ILE A 250 19.54 -37.09 0.79
C ILE A 250 20.59 -38.20 0.57
N PRO A 251 20.40 -39.41 1.14
CA PRO A 251 21.31 -40.53 0.90
C PRO A 251 21.36 -40.91 -0.58
N TYR A 252 22.49 -40.66 -1.23
CA TYR A 252 22.70 -40.98 -2.64
C TYR A 252 24.18 -41.12 -2.98
N GLU A 253 24.53 -41.91 -4.01
CA GLU A 253 25.93 -42.16 -4.42
C GLU A 253 26.66 -40.94 -5.02
N LYS A 254 25.90 -39.89 -5.35
CA LYS A 254 26.40 -38.64 -5.96
C LYS A 254 25.76 -37.44 -5.27
N GLY A 255 26.40 -36.28 -5.38
CA GLY A 255 25.88 -34.99 -4.92
C GLY A 255 26.02 -33.90 -5.98
N LEU A 256 25.46 -32.73 -5.70
CA LEU A 256 25.51 -31.60 -6.63
C LEU A 256 26.84 -30.85 -6.51
N LEU A 257 27.40 -30.47 -7.66
CA LEU A 257 28.63 -29.70 -7.78
C LEU A 257 28.31 -28.21 -7.77
N GLY A 258 28.87 -27.47 -6.82
CA GLY A 258 28.76 -26.02 -6.74
C GLY A 258 29.75 -25.46 -5.71
N HIS A 259 29.87 -24.13 -5.69
CA HIS A 259 30.72 -23.40 -4.73
C HIS A 259 30.17 -23.49 -3.30
N SER A 260 28.85 -23.44 -3.16
CA SER A 260 28.11 -23.73 -1.92
C SER A 260 27.90 -25.24 -1.72
N ASP A 261 27.00 -25.62 -0.79
CA ASP A 261 26.49 -27.00 -0.68
C ASP A 261 25.71 -27.48 -1.93
N ALA A 262 25.50 -26.58 -2.90
CA ALA A 262 24.87 -26.80 -4.19
C ALA A 262 23.41 -27.26 -4.11
N ASP A 263 22.68 -26.80 -3.09
CA ASP A 263 21.24 -27.04 -2.96
C ASP A 263 20.44 -26.28 -4.03
N VAL A 264 20.22 -26.95 -5.16
CA VAL A 264 19.48 -26.42 -6.31
C VAL A 264 18.06 -25.97 -5.98
N VAL A 265 17.42 -26.56 -4.96
CA VAL A 265 16.07 -26.16 -4.54
C VAL A 265 16.14 -24.84 -3.77
N ALA A 266 17.06 -24.75 -2.81
CA ALA A 266 17.27 -23.52 -2.04
C ALA A 266 17.64 -22.34 -2.94
N HIS A 267 18.51 -22.56 -3.92
CA HIS A 267 18.91 -21.53 -4.87
C HIS A 267 17.76 -21.04 -5.75
N ALA A 268 17.00 -21.95 -6.37
CA ALA A 268 15.84 -21.58 -7.18
C ALA A 268 14.79 -20.79 -6.36
N ILE A 269 14.56 -21.20 -5.10
CA ILE A 269 13.66 -20.46 -4.19
C ILE A 269 14.20 -19.07 -3.86
N ALA A 270 15.50 -18.94 -3.55
CA ALA A 270 16.12 -17.65 -3.27
C ALA A 270 15.97 -16.70 -4.47
N ASP A 271 16.21 -17.20 -5.68
CA ASP A 271 16.09 -16.43 -6.92
C ASP A 271 14.65 -16.00 -7.20
N ALA A 272 13.67 -16.90 -7.00
CA ALA A 272 12.25 -16.57 -7.11
C ALA A 272 11.83 -15.46 -6.13
N LEU A 273 12.32 -15.53 -4.89
CA LEU A 273 12.04 -14.53 -3.85
C LEU A 273 12.66 -13.17 -4.16
N LEU A 274 13.94 -13.14 -4.54
CA LEU A 274 14.63 -11.91 -4.93
C LEU A 274 14.00 -11.28 -6.17
N GLY A 275 13.62 -12.11 -7.15
CA GLY A 275 12.90 -11.71 -8.36
C GLY A 275 11.53 -11.11 -8.04
N ALA A 276 10.75 -11.71 -7.15
CA ALA A 276 9.43 -11.19 -6.74
C ALA A 276 9.53 -9.77 -6.14
N ALA A 277 10.64 -9.46 -5.46
CA ALA A 277 10.91 -8.14 -4.89
C ALA A 277 11.67 -7.19 -5.83
N ALA A 278 11.99 -7.60 -7.05
CA ALA A 278 12.82 -6.87 -8.01
C ALA A 278 14.22 -6.49 -7.45
N LEU A 279 14.82 -7.39 -6.66
CA LEU A 279 16.11 -7.18 -6.00
C LEU A 279 17.30 -7.80 -6.76
N GLY A 280 17.08 -8.31 -7.97
CA GLY A 280 18.07 -9.03 -8.76
C GLY A 280 18.00 -10.54 -8.50
N ASP A 281 19.13 -11.21 -8.69
CA ASP A 281 19.28 -12.67 -8.63
C ASP A 281 20.20 -13.11 -7.48
N ILE A 282 20.29 -14.42 -7.26
CA ILE A 282 21.15 -15.02 -6.24
C ILE A 282 22.63 -14.62 -6.42
N GLY A 283 23.15 -14.56 -7.65
CA GLY A 283 24.56 -14.26 -7.93
C GLY A 283 24.96 -12.83 -7.55
N ARG A 284 24.02 -11.89 -7.60
CA ARG A 284 24.22 -10.51 -7.14
C ARG A 284 24.41 -10.42 -5.62
N HIS A 285 23.71 -11.26 -4.86
CA HIS A 285 23.73 -11.20 -3.40
C HIS A 285 24.74 -12.18 -2.77
N PHE A 286 25.01 -13.29 -3.46
CA PHE A 286 25.88 -14.38 -3.01
C PHE A 286 26.85 -14.78 -4.14
N PRO A 287 27.78 -13.90 -4.54
CA PRO A 287 28.68 -14.18 -5.66
C PRO A 287 29.66 -15.32 -5.35
N ASP A 288 29.81 -16.25 -6.30
CA ASP A 288 30.75 -17.40 -6.21
C ASP A 288 32.24 -16.98 -6.11
N SER A 289 32.56 -15.71 -6.37
CA SER A 289 33.92 -15.18 -6.23
C SER A 289 34.28 -14.77 -4.80
N ASP A 290 33.30 -14.67 -3.90
CA ASP A 290 33.53 -14.25 -2.52
C ASP A 290 33.71 -15.49 -1.61
N PRO A 291 34.91 -15.68 -1.01
CA PRO A 291 35.20 -16.82 -0.13
C PRO A 291 34.25 -16.93 1.07
N ALA A 292 33.57 -15.84 1.46
CA ALA A 292 32.60 -15.87 2.55
C ALA A 292 31.38 -16.75 2.28
N TYR A 293 31.15 -17.15 1.02
CA TYR A 293 30.03 -18.00 0.60
C TYR A 293 30.45 -19.43 0.23
N GLU A 294 31.74 -19.76 0.29
CA GLU A 294 32.24 -21.10 0.01
C GLU A 294 31.67 -22.11 1.03
N GLY A 295 31.06 -23.19 0.52
CA GLY A 295 30.46 -24.23 1.37
C GLY A 295 29.25 -23.78 2.20
N MET A 296 28.68 -22.61 1.92
CA MET A 296 27.49 -22.12 2.62
C MET A 296 26.32 -23.07 2.44
N ALA A 297 25.56 -23.30 3.51
CA ALA A 297 24.38 -24.15 3.46
C ALA A 297 23.20 -23.43 2.76
N GLY A 298 22.40 -24.17 1.99
CA GLY A 298 21.19 -23.62 1.37
C GLY A 298 20.22 -22.97 2.36
N SER A 299 20.14 -23.52 3.59
CA SER A 299 19.33 -22.93 4.67
C SER A 299 19.81 -21.55 5.11
N GLU A 300 21.12 -21.31 5.07
CA GLU A 300 21.70 -20.01 5.38
C GLU A 300 21.43 -18.99 4.27
N ILE A 301 21.53 -19.42 3.01
CA ILE A 301 21.17 -18.59 1.84
C ILE A 301 19.70 -18.15 1.96
N LEU A 302 18.78 -19.09 2.20
CA LEU A 302 17.35 -18.78 2.38
C LEU A 302 17.10 -17.81 3.55
N ALA A 303 17.76 -18.03 4.70
CA ALA A 303 17.62 -17.16 5.87
C ALA A 303 18.14 -15.74 5.60
N ARG A 304 19.23 -15.60 4.83
CA ARG A 304 19.76 -14.29 4.40
C ARG A 304 18.83 -13.62 3.38
N THR A 305 18.29 -14.37 2.43
CA THR A 305 17.30 -13.87 1.46
C THR A 305 16.03 -13.36 2.15
N ALA A 306 15.50 -14.08 3.15
CA ALA A 306 14.36 -13.62 3.94
C ALA A 306 14.65 -12.28 4.65
N LYS A 307 15.88 -12.11 5.19
CA LYS A 307 16.32 -10.83 5.80
C LYS A 307 16.46 -9.71 4.77
N ILE A 308 16.91 -9.99 3.55
CA ILE A 308 16.99 -9.02 2.45
C ILE A 308 15.57 -8.52 2.10
N LEU A 309 14.62 -9.44 1.94
CA LEU A 309 13.21 -9.10 1.68
C LEU A 309 12.61 -8.25 2.80
N GLN A 310 12.81 -8.65 4.06
CA GLN A 310 12.31 -7.91 5.21
C GLN A 310 12.84 -6.47 5.25
N LYS A 311 14.14 -6.26 4.97
CA LYS A 311 14.74 -4.93 4.89
C LYS A 311 14.19 -4.09 3.74
N ALA A 312 13.79 -4.73 2.64
CA ALA A 312 13.13 -4.09 1.50
C ALA A 312 11.63 -3.87 1.71
N GLY A 313 11.07 -4.28 2.86
CA GLY A 313 9.66 -4.09 3.22
C GLY A 313 8.70 -5.17 2.71
N PHE A 314 9.22 -6.33 2.30
CA PHE A 314 8.41 -7.46 1.82
C PHE A 314 8.24 -8.55 2.87
N ALA A 315 7.05 -9.14 2.92
CA ALA A 315 6.76 -10.38 3.64
C ALA A 315 6.50 -11.52 2.64
N ILE A 316 7.05 -12.70 2.90
CA ILE A 316 6.81 -13.89 2.08
C ILE A 316 5.39 -14.41 2.31
N VAL A 317 4.66 -14.66 1.22
CA VAL A 317 3.30 -15.21 1.23
C VAL A 317 3.35 -16.72 1.11
N ASN A 318 3.98 -17.24 0.05
CA ASN A 318 4.16 -18.68 -0.17
C ASN A 318 5.31 -18.97 -1.15
N VAL A 319 5.77 -20.22 -1.15
CA VAL A 319 6.75 -20.77 -2.09
C VAL A 319 6.25 -22.11 -2.61
N ASP A 320 6.39 -22.32 -3.92
CA ASP A 320 6.17 -23.60 -4.59
C ASP A 320 7.41 -23.96 -5.41
N ALA A 321 7.99 -25.14 -5.17
CA ALA A 321 9.18 -25.61 -5.87
C ALA A 321 8.92 -26.97 -6.52
N THR A 322 9.46 -27.16 -7.72
CA THR A 322 9.43 -28.42 -8.47
C THR A 322 10.84 -28.83 -8.80
N LEU A 323 11.32 -29.88 -8.14
CA LEU A 323 12.59 -30.52 -8.42
C LEU A 323 12.44 -31.48 -9.61
N ILE A 324 13.34 -31.33 -10.58
CA ILE A 324 13.41 -32.16 -11.78
C ILE A 324 14.63 -33.06 -11.65
N ALA A 325 14.39 -34.33 -11.32
CA ALA A 325 15.44 -35.30 -11.05
C ALA A 325 15.02 -36.73 -11.40
N GLN A 326 15.88 -37.48 -12.10
CA GLN A 326 15.59 -38.87 -12.46
C GLN A 326 15.69 -39.84 -11.26
N LYS A 327 16.67 -39.62 -10.38
CA LYS A 327 16.96 -40.39 -9.16
C LYS A 327 17.68 -39.47 -8.15
N PRO A 328 17.59 -39.71 -6.82
CA PRO A 328 16.80 -40.74 -6.15
C PRO A 328 15.30 -40.37 -6.06
N LYS A 329 14.49 -41.24 -5.46
CA LYS A 329 13.08 -40.92 -5.18
C LYS A 329 12.99 -39.86 -4.08
N ILE A 330 12.35 -38.73 -4.38
CA ILE A 330 12.26 -37.58 -3.47
C ILE A 330 11.03 -37.62 -2.55
N ALA A 331 9.97 -38.34 -2.94
CA ALA A 331 8.72 -38.40 -2.16
C ALA A 331 8.91 -38.72 -0.65
N PRO A 332 9.82 -39.62 -0.22
CA PRO A 332 10.05 -39.87 1.21
C PRO A 332 10.63 -38.67 2.00
N TYR A 333 11.23 -37.70 1.30
CA TYR A 333 11.94 -36.57 1.90
C TYR A 333 11.18 -35.24 1.74
N ALA A 334 10.15 -35.18 0.88
CA ALA A 334 9.46 -33.95 0.54
C ALA A 334 8.91 -33.20 1.76
N GLN A 335 8.39 -33.92 2.77
CA GLN A 335 7.93 -33.30 4.02
C GLN A 335 9.08 -32.65 4.80
N GLN A 336 10.20 -33.36 4.98
CA GLN A 336 11.35 -32.83 5.69
C GLN A 336 11.96 -31.62 4.97
N MET A 337 12.04 -31.68 3.64
CA MET A 337 12.49 -30.54 2.83
C MET A 337 11.58 -29.33 3.00
N THR A 338 10.26 -29.55 3.04
CA THR A 338 9.25 -28.51 3.25
C THR A 338 9.43 -27.84 4.61
N GLU A 339 9.57 -28.63 5.67
CA GLU A 339 9.79 -28.14 7.04
C GLU A 339 11.12 -27.37 7.17
N ASN A 340 12.21 -27.90 6.61
CA ASN A 340 13.53 -27.25 6.69
C ASN A 340 13.55 -25.93 5.91
N THR A 341 12.97 -25.92 4.71
CA THR A 341 12.84 -24.71 3.88
C THR A 341 11.98 -23.65 4.59
N ALA A 342 10.85 -24.05 5.16
CA ALA A 342 9.97 -23.15 5.92
C ALA A 342 10.68 -22.54 7.14
N ASN A 343 11.41 -23.37 7.89
CA ASN A 343 12.21 -22.94 9.03
C ASN A 343 13.32 -21.95 8.61
N ALA A 344 14.01 -22.22 7.51
CA ALA A 344 15.06 -21.33 6.98
C ALA A 344 14.50 -19.97 6.56
N LEU A 345 13.32 -19.95 5.93
CA LEU A 345 12.63 -18.73 5.50
C LEU A 345 11.90 -17.99 6.64
N GLY A 346 11.67 -18.64 7.78
CA GLY A 346 10.90 -18.09 8.89
C GLY A 346 9.40 -17.98 8.61
N ILE A 347 8.83 -18.92 7.85
CA ILE A 347 7.40 -18.96 7.48
C ILE A 347 6.74 -20.28 7.91
N PRO A 348 5.40 -20.35 7.99
CA PRO A 348 4.70 -21.60 8.27
C PRO A 348 4.95 -22.65 7.19
N ALA A 349 5.09 -23.93 7.56
CA ALA A 349 5.24 -25.02 6.60
C ALA A 349 4.06 -25.12 5.62
N SER A 350 2.86 -24.69 6.01
CA SER A 350 1.69 -24.61 5.12
C SER A 350 1.83 -23.59 3.98
N ALA A 351 2.85 -22.73 4.03
CA ALA A 351 3.18 -21.77 2.97
C ALA A 351 4.29 -22.27 2.03
N VAL A 352 4.76 -23.52 2.19
CA VAL A 352 5.81 -24.12 1.36
C VAL A 352 5.28 -25.40 0.72
N SER A 353 5.51 -25.57 -0.58
CA SER A 353 5.26 -26.81 -1.30
C SER A 353 6.50 -27.22 -2.08
N ILE A 354 6.91 -28.49 -1.94
CA ILE A 354 8.02 -29.09 -2.67
C ILE A 354 7.52 -30.32 -3.40
N LYS A 355 7.60 -30.28 -4.73
CA LYS A 355 7.20 -31.33 -5.65
C LYS A 355 8.44 -31.87 -6.36
N ALA A 356 8.31 -33.07 -6.90
CA ALA A 356 9.36 -33.67 -7.72
C ALA A 356 8.76 -34.34 -8.95
N THR A 357 9.46 -34.27 -10.08
CA THR A 357 9.13 -34.97 -11.31
C THR A 357 10.40 -35.54 -11.95
N THR A 358 10.24 -36.58 -12.76
CA THR A 358 11.30 -37.07 -13.65
C THR A 358 11.12 -36.50 -15.05
N GLU A 359 12.13 -36.65 -15.91
CA GLU A 359 12.10 -36.27 -17.32
C GLU A 359 12.07 -37.51 -18.23
N GLU A 360 11.63 -38.67 -17.69
CA GLU A 360 11.45 -39.91 -18.45
C GLU A 360 12.69 -40.33 -19.27
N GLY A 361 13.89 -40.10 -18.72
CA GLY A 361 15.16 -40.41 -19.39
C GLY A 361 15.59 -39.40 -20.47
N LEU A 362 14.93 -38.25 -20.59
CA LEU A 362 15.25 -37.21 -21.57
C LEU A 362 16.17 -36.12 -20.98
N GLY A 363 17.17 -35.71 -21.76
CA GLY A 363 18.07 -34.60 -21.41
C GLY A 363 18.98 -34.87 -20.20
N PHE A 364 19.65 -33.81 -19.73
CA PHE A 364 20.66 -33.90 -18.66
C PHE A 364 20.08 -34.26 -17.28
N THR A 365 18.80 -33.93 -17.05
CA THR A 365 18.08 -34.34 -15.84
C THR A 365 17.59 -35.78 -15.94
N GLY A 366 17.20 -36.24 -17.13
CA GLY A 366 16.74 -37.60 -17.40
C GLY A 366 17.86 -38.64 -17.46
N ASP A 367 19.03 -38.29 -17.99
CA ASP A 367 20.21 -39.18 -17.99
C ASP A 367 20.93 -39.24 -16.62
N GLY A 368 20.53 -38.38 -15.68
CA GLY A 368 21.09 -38.31 -14.33
C GLY A 368 22.46 -37.64 -14.25
N SER A 369 22.82 -36.80 -15.22
CA SER A 369 24.03 -35.97 -15.21
C SER A 369 23.87 -34.66 -14.43
N ALA A 370 22.63 -34.20 -14.21
CA ALA A 370 22.31 -33.00 -13.44
C ALA A 370 20.93 -33.08 -12.78
N MET A 371 20.64 -32.14 -11.88
CA MET A 371 19.31 -31.89 -11.34
C MET A 371 18.98 -30.41 -11.52
N ALA A 372 17.72 -30.11 -11.79
CA ALA A 372 17.23 -28.74 -11.93
C ALA A 372 16.04 -28.48 -11.00
N CYS A 373 15.82 -27.23 -10.62
CA CYS A 373 14.64 -26.84 -9.87
C CYS A 373 14.00 -25.60 -10.47
N LEU A 374 12.66 -25.62 -10.58
CA LEU A 374 11.85 -24.45 -10.86
C LEU A 374 11.12 -24.05 -9.59
N ALA A 375 11.19 -22.79 -9.19
CA ALA A 375 10.47 -22.25 -8.05
C ALA A 375 9.62 -21.05 -8.44
N THR A 376 8.46 -20.93 -7.80
CA THR A 376 7.59 -19.76 -7.85
C THR A 376 7.34 -19.29 -6.43
N ALA A 377 7.47 -17.99 -6.18
CA ALA A 377 7.27 -17.40 -4.87
C ALA A 377 6.38 -16.15 -4.97
N SER A 378 5.61 -15.91 -3.91
CA SER A 378 4.80 -14.70 -3.76
C SER A 378 5.25 -13.90 -2.53
N VAL A 379 5.32 -12.58 -2.66
CA VAL A 379 5.62 -11.64 -1.56
C VAL A 379 4.57 -10.52 -1.52
N LYS A 380 4.42 -9.85 -0.38
CA LYS A 380 3.49 -8.73 -0.19
C LYS A 380 4.10 -7.59 0.63
#